data_AF-A0A158NHB2-F1
#
_entry.id   AF-A0A158NHB2-F1
#
_cell.length_a   1.000
_cell.length_b   1.000
_cell.length_c   1.000
_cell.angle_alpha   90.00
_cell.angle_beta   90.00
_cell.angle_gamma   90.00
#
_symmetry.space_group_name_H-M   'P 1'
#
loop_
_entity.id
_entity.type
_entity.pdbx_description
1 polymer ?
#
loop_
_entity_poly.entity_id
_entity_poly.type
_entity_poly.pdbx_seq_one_letter_code
_entity_poly.pdbx_strand_id
1 'polypeptide(L)'
;MSNVIVLSDSDESISLSPVVDEYDKIELEIGGKYSDASNDFDFPDVLFCREITDSPTSQSDSNLNANGYKHTEKSPISDSENRINKTSRKAIISKKDKAMLREERSRRQQALAREKILKAIEKKTLKNMKPSECIKFMEVYLDRGIDSIASREEIESALQNADIKFNVTTEKIPNSITWRRNVEEDYIGEDNEVCTRRSIQMEEYAIVIWSNYKAIKHVAEGTFCTSVSDCKALIPNYNMTLIICGMEEYFTYRKKQKSDRNPGSKESRYNSKGNQQFDTLPIISRQQLEMCLTEIQIVVKCSSRLIENSHDLALMICQYTKSISEIPYKLQKRGNQEGKFDWYVMGDNKNTVRVDKDGNGLKRLWQQQLCQFNLSSLEVSEAICTVYPSPIQLIKAYRNCTPDEGMNLLKDISIRRAAGPLTAVRKIGPEFSKKMYMMFTSQNGNALLGTEV
;
A
#
# COMPACT_ATOMS: atom_id res chain seq x y z
N MET A 1 23.70 -0.61 12.77
CA MET A 1 24.18 -0.51 11.38
C MET A 1 22.94 -0.50 10.51
N SER A 2 22.55 0.68 10.04
CA SER A 2 21.24 0.90 9.41
C SER A 2 21.43 1.02 7.91
N ASN A 3 20.77 0.14 7.17
CA ASN A 3 20.87 0.03 5.71
C ASN A 3 20.35 1.30 5.03
N VAL A 4 21.22 1.93 4.26
CA VAL A 4 20.92 3.04 3.35
C VAL A 4 20.33 2.44 2.08
N ILE A 5 19.08 2.79 1.75
CA ILE A 5 18.46 2.45 0.45
C ILE A 5 18.66 3.65 -0.46
N VAL A 6 19.51 3.48 -1.47
CA VAL A 6 19.72 4.43 -2.57
C VAL A 6 18.62 4.18 -3.60
N LEU A 7 17.79 5.20 -3.86
CA LEU A 7 16.87 5.20 -4.99
C LEU A 7 17.65 5.72 -6.21
N SER A 8 17.85 4.85 -7.19
CA SER A 8 18.44 5.18 -8.49
C SER A 8 17.33 5.67 -9.42
N ASP A 9 17.41 6.93 -9.82
CA ASP A 9 16.66 7.44 -10.97
C ASP A 9 17.30 6.91 -12.26
N SER A 10 16.46 6.42 -13.18
CA SER A 10 16.86 6.15 -14.55
C SER A 10 15.79 6.75 -15.46
N ASP A 11 16.15 7.88 -16.05
CA ASP A 11 15.46 8.51 -17.16
C ASP A 11 15.56 7.61 -18.40
N GLU A 12 14.43 7.08 -18.87
CA GLU A 12 14.23 6.78 -20.28
C GLU A 12 12.97 7.47 -20.76
N SER A 13 13.18 8.54 -21.54
CA SER A 13 12.16 9.27 -22.27
C SER A 13 11.62 8.44 -23.42
N ILE A 14 10.35 8.04 -23.36
CA ILE A 14 9.61 7.54 -24.53
C ILE A 14 8.56 8.59 -24.91
N SER A 15 8.76 9.20 -26.08
CA SER A 15 7.82 10.09 -26.75
C SER A 15 6.56 9.32 -27.16
N LEU A 16 5.40 9.67 -26.62
CA LEU A 16 4.10 9.22 -27.11
C LEU A 16 3.34 10.40 -27.69
N SER A 17 3.15 10.38 -29.02
CA SER A 17 2.16 11.19 -29.73
C SER A 17 0.75 10.62 -29.50
N PRO A 18 -0.31 11.44 -29.59
CA PRO A 18 -1.62 11.07 -29.09
C PRO A 18 -2.37 10.19 -30.11
N VAL A 19 -2.69 8.96 -29.72
CA VAL A 19 -3.76 8.19 -30.36
C VAL A 19 -4.98 8.30 -29.46
N VAL A 20 -6.01 8.94 -29.98
CA VAL A 20 -7.33 9.07 -29.39
C VAL A 20 -7.98 7.69 -29.44
N ASP A 21 -8.18 7.04 -28.30
CA ASP A 21 -8.94 5.79 -28.20
C ASP A 21 -10.27 6.03 -27.48
N GLU A 22 -11.30 5.82 -28.28
CA GLU A 22 -12.72 6.01 -28.05
C GLU A 22 -13.26 4.84 -27.19
N TYR A 23 -12.95 4.82 -25.89
CA TYR A 23 -13.46 3.79 -24.97
C TYR A 23 -14.29 4.32 -23.78
N ASP A 24 -14.36 5.64 -23.59
CA ASP A 24 -15.05 6.26 -22.44
C ASP A 24 -16.57 6.50 -22.62
N LYS A 25 -17.20 5.90 -23.64
CA LYS A 25 -18.61 6.18 -23.97
C LYS A 25 -19.61 5.06 -23.74
N ILE A 26 -19.22 3.95 -23.12
CA ILE A 26 -20.11 2.78 -22.91
C ILE A 26 -20.33 2.43 -21.42
N GLU A 27 -19.80 3.19 -20.46
CA GLU A 27 -20.02 2.90 -19.02
C GLU A 27 -21.23 3.60 -18.38
N LEU A 28 -22.06 4.35 -19.14
CA LEU A 28 -23.23 5.05 -18.60
C LEU A 28 -24.58 4.32 -18.76
N GLU A 29 -24.61 3.13 -19.34
CA GLU A 29 -25.83 2.32 -19.39
C GLU A 29 -25.53 0.87 -19.03
N ILE A 30 -25.62 0.54 -17.74
CA ILE A 30 -26.26 -0.67 -17.19
C ILE A 30 -26.27 -0.50 -15.66
N GLY A 31 -27.41 -0.03 -15.15
CA GLY A 31 -27.70 -0.05 -13.72
C GLY A 31 -27.93 -1.49 -13.26
N GLY A 32 -26.98 -2.03 -12.49
CA GLY A 32 -27.09 -3.34 -11.86
C GLY A 32 -26.44 -3.33 -10.48
N LYS A 33 -27.27 -3.35 -9.43
CA LYS A 33 -26.85 -3.51 -8.04
C LYS A 33 -25.98 -4.76 -7.89
N TYR A 34 -24.70 -4.61 -7.56
CA TYR A 34 -23.91 -5.68 -6.94
C TYR A 34 -23.45 -5.22 -5.55
N SER A 35 -24.05 -5.85 -4.55
CA SER A 35 -23.61 -5.82 -3.16
C SER A 35 -22.22 -6.43 -3.04
N ASP A 36 -21.28 -5.70 -2.44
CA ASP A 36 -20.01 -6.21 -1.92
C ASP A 36 -20.31 -7.29 -0.86
N ALA A 37 -20.37 -8.54 -1.30
CA ALA A 37 -20.33 -9.69 -0.42
C ALA A 37 -18.88 -9.91 0.01
N SER A 38 -18.68 -9.94 1.33
CA SER A 38 -17.45 -10.38 1.98
C SER A 38 -17.07 -11.77 1.47
N ASN A 39 -16.08 -11.84 0.59
CA ASN A 39 -15.49 -13.11 0.16
C ASN A 39 -14.47 -13.56 1.22
N ASP A 40 -15.00 -14.25 2.22
CA ASP A 40 -14.24 -15.16 3.08
C ASP A 40 -14.06 -16.45 2.28
N PHE A 41 -13.00 -16.53 1.47
CA PHE A 41 -12.65 -17.76 0.76
C PHE A 41 -11.82 -18.65 1.69
N ASP A 42 -12.52 -19.52 2.43
CA ASP A 42 -11.92 -20.72 3.00
C ASP A 42 -11.54 -21.64 1.82
N PHE A 43 -10.24 -21.80 1.58
CA PHE A 43 -9.76 -22.82 0.64
C PHE A 43 -10.03 -24.20 1.25
N PRO A 44 -10.70 -25.13 0.54
CA PRO A 44 -10.79 -26.50 1.02
C PRO A 44 -9.39 -27.13 1.05
N ASP A 45 -9.08 -27.87 2.11
CA ASP A 45 -7.85 -28.66 2.24
C ASP A 45 -7.71 -29.58 1.03
N VAL A 46 -6.77 -29.24 0.13
CA VAL A 46 -6.42 -30.08 -1.00
C VAL A 46 -5.58 -31.23 -0.47
N LEU A 47 -6.25 -32.36 -0.23
CA LEU A 47 -5.62 -33.64 0.09
C LEU A 47 -4.71 -34.07 -1.07
N PHE A 48 -3.41 -33.83 -0.93
CA PHE A 48 -2.41 -34.48 -1.77
C PHE A 48 -2.51 -36.00 -1.56
N CYS A 49 -2.60 -36.72 -2.68
CA CYS A 49 -2.74 -38.17 -2.77
C CYS A 49 -1.81 -38.91 -1.79
N ARG A 50 -2.40 -39.58 -0.79
CA ARG A 50 -1.72 -40.64 -0.04
C ARG A 50 -2.05 -41.98 -0.68
N GLU A 51 -0.99 -42.73 -0.94
CA GLU A 51 -1.03 -44.09 -1.48
C GLU A 51 -1.86 -45.02 -0.61
N ILE A 52 -2.61 -45.88 -1.29
CA ILE A 52 -3.38 -46.98 -0.72
C ILE A 52 -2.39 -48.11 -0.41
N THR A 53 -2.36 -48.56 0.83
CA THR A 53 -1.82 -49.87 1.20
C THR A 53 -2.86 -50.65 1.98
N ASP A 54 -3.29 -51.77 1.40
CA ASP A 54 -4.31 -52.68 1.92
C ASP A 54 -3.81 -53.62 3.04
N SER A 55 -4.65 -53.73 4.09
CA SER A 55 -5.13 -54.97 4.78
C SER A 55 -4.24 -55.73 5.81
N PRO A 56 -4.78 -56.68 6.65
CA PRO A 56 -6.13 -56.86 7.25
C PRO A 56 -6.19 -57.36 8.75
N THR A 57 -7.44 -57.57 9.26
CA THR A 57 -7.92 -58.50 10.35
C THR A 57 -7.71 -58.07 11.82
N SER A 58 -8.60 -58.25 12.83
CA SER A 58 -9.65 -59.24 13.19
C SER A 58 -10.59 -58.64 14.29
N GLN A 59 -11.93 -58.74 14.20
CA GLN A 59 -12.88 -59.70 14.81
C GLN A 59 -12.89 -59.89 16.35
N SER A 60 -14.07 -59.66 16.95
CA SER A 60 -14.86 -60.53 17.88
C SER A 60 -15.66 -59.65 18.87
N ASP A 61 -17.00 -59.58 18.75
CA ASP A 61 -18.01 -60.37 19.51
C ASP A 61 -18.40 -59.71 20.85
N SER A 62 -19.61 -59.75 21.40
CA SER A 62 -20.95 -60.24 21.02
C SER A 62 -21.94 -59.91 22.16
N ASN A 63 -23.25 -60.01 21.88
CA ASN A 63 -24.37 -60.33 22.80
C ASN A 63 -24.88 -59.28 23.81
N LEU A 64 -26.14 -59.22 24.27
CA LEU A 64 -27.52 -59.60 23.89
C LEU A 64 -28.34 -59.58 25.22
N ASN A 65 -29.67 -59.43 25.10
CA ASN A 65 -30.75 -59.64 26.09
C ASN A 65 -31.09 -58.49 27.07
N ALA A 66 -32.34 -58.11 27.39
CA ALA A 66 -33.76 -58.47 27.10
C ALA A 66 -34.55 -58.65 28.42
N ASN A 67 -35.81 -58.20 28.41
CA ASN A 67 -36.94 -58.45 29.33
C ASN A 67 -36.96 -57.69 30.68
N GLY A 68 -38.10 -57.26 31.23
CA GLY A 68 -39.51 -57.49 30.87
C GLY A 68 -40.50 -56.70 31.75
N TYR A 69 -41.78 -56.82 31.38
CA TYR A 69 -43.02 -56.17 31.84
C TYR A 69 -43.42 -56.36 33.32
N LYS A 70 -44.23 -55.44 33.88
CA LYS A 70 -45.68 -55.65 34.22
C LYS A 70 -46.34 -54.46 34.96
N HIS A 71 -47.67 -54.39 34.79
CA HIS A 71 -48.63 -53.34 35.19
C HIS A 71 -49.43 -53.71 36.47
N THR A 72 -49.98 -52.66 37.14
CA THR A 72 -51.18 -52.58 38.03
C THR A 72 -51.14 -53.35 39.38
N GLU A 73 -51.62 -52.86 40.53
CA GLU A 73 -52.90 -52.18 40.84
C GLU A 73 -52.89 -51.50 42.24
N LYS A 74 -53.81 -50.54 42.41
CA LYS A 74 -54.44 -49.81 43.54
C LYS A 74 -53.97 -49.88 45.03
N SER A 75 -53.99 -48.67 45.61
CA SER A 75 -54.17 -48.08 46.98
C SER A 75 -54.79 -48.95 48.12
N PRO A 76 -54.86 -48.51 49.43
CA PRO A 76 -54.79 -47.12 49.96
C PRO A 76 -54.23 -46.90 51.41
N ILE A 77 -54.32 -45.63 51.87
CA ILE A 77 -54.39 -45.10 53.26
C ILE A 77 -53.08 -44.55 53.90
N SER A 78 -53.34 -43.51 54.68
CA SER A 78 -52.57 -42.39 55.25
C SER A 78 -51.45 -42.75 56.23
N ASP A 79 -50.44 -41.87 56.33
CA ASP A 79 -50.38 -40.91 57.44
C ASP A 79 -49.21 -39.94 57.29
N SER A 80 -49.47 -38.76 57.84
CA SER A 80 -48.74 -37.51 57.74
C SER A 80 -47.53 -37.44 58.67
N GLU A 81 -46.75 -36.37 58.47
CA GLU A 81 -45.82 -35.78 59.44
C GLU A 81 -44.37 -36.31 59.46
N ASN A 82 -43.60 -35.91 58.42
CA ASN A 82 -42.26 -35.32 58.62
C ASN A 82 -41.72 -34.65 57.35
N ARG A 83 -42.55 -33.82 56.72
CA ARG A 83 -42.30 -33.22 55.39
C ARG A 83 -42.20 -31.70 55.40
N ILE A 84 -41.78 -31.09 56.50
CA ILE A 84 -41.74 -29.63 56.64
C ILE A 84 -40.30 -29.07 56.69
N ASN A 85 -39.27 -29.87 57.03
CA ASN A 85 -37.89 -29.36 57.13
C ASN A 85 -36.93 -29.73 55.98
N LYS A 86 -37.29 -30.63 55.06
CA LYS A 86 -36.50 -30.93 53.83
C LYS A 86 -36.94 -30.13 52.59
N THR A 87 -38.19 -29.73 52.53
CA THR A 87 -38.83 -28.99 51.42
C THR A 87 -38.44 -27.52 51.40
N SER A 88 -38.30 -26.93 52.59
CA SER A 88 -37.92 -25.52 52.77
C SER A 88 -36.48 -25.24 52.35
N ARG A 89 -35.53 -26.14 52.69
CA ARG A 89 -34.12 -26.00 52.26
C ARG A 89 -33.93 -26.25 50.75
N LYS A 90 -34.59 -27.25 50.15
CA LYS A 90 -34.55 -27.50 48.69
C LYS A 90 -35.18 -26.37 47.86
N ALA A 91 -36.28 -25.77 48.34
CA ALA A 91 -36.93 -24.65 47.66
C ALA A 91 -36.11 -23.35 47.71
N ILE A 92 -35.39 -23.10 48.81
CA ILE A 92 -34.49 -21.94 48.94
C ILE A 92 -33.25 -22.11 48.06
N ILE A 93 -32.66 -23.31 48.01
CA ILE A 93 -31.52 -23.62 47.11
C ILE A 93 -31.94 -23.48 45.64
N SER A 94 -33.08 -24.05 45.24
CA SER A 94 -33.61 -23.95 43.86
C SER A 94 -33.94 -22.52 43.41
N LYS A 95 -34.46 -21.66 44.30
CA LYS A 95 -34.71 -20.24 43.98
C LYS A 95 -33.41 -19.45 43.84
N LYS A 96 -32.40 -19.73 44.67
CA LYS A 96 -31.08 -19.09 44.61
C LYS A 96 -30.34 -19.49 43.32
N ASP A 97 -30.40 -20.76 42.93
CA ASP A 97 -29.82 -21.26 41.69
C ASP A 97 -30.48 -20.64 40.45
N LYS A 98 -31.81 -20.46 40.47
CA LYS A 98 -32.55 -19.83 39.36
C LYS A 98 -32.31 -18.32 39.24
N ALA A 99 -32.06 -17.64 40.37
CA ALA A 99 -31.66 -16.24 40.39
C ALA A 99 -30.23 -16.06 39.85
N MET A 100 -29.30 -16.90 40.31
CA MET A 100 -27.92 -16.92 39.83
C MET A 100 -27.83 -17.23 38.33
N LEU A 101 -28.67 -18.14 37.82
CA LEU A 101 -28.75 -18.46 36.39
C LEU A 101 -29.29 -17.28 35.53
N ARG A 102 -30.21 -16.48 36.08
CA ARG A 102 -30.74 -15.27 35.41
C ARG A 102 -29.71 -14.15 35.40
N GLU A 103 -29.00 -13.95 36.51
CA GLU A 103 -27.91 -12.98 36.62
C GLU A 103 -26.77 -13.33 35.65
N GLU A 104 -26.36 -14.60 35.60
CA GLU A 104 -25.34 -15.09 34.67
C GLU A 104 -25.76 -14.91 33.20
N ARG A 105 -27.03 -15.17 32.87
CA ARG A 105 -27.56 -14.92 31.52
C ARG A 105 -27.55 -13.43 31.17
N SER A 106 -27.92 -12.56 32.11
CA SER A 106 -27.89 -11.11 31.92
C SER A 106 -26.47 -10.59 31.72
N ARG A 107 -25.49 -11.08 32.51
CA ARG A 107 -24.07 -10.78 32.33
C ARG A 107 -23.55 -11.20 30.96
N ARG A 108 -23.86 -12.43 30.51
CA ARG A 108 -23.48 -12.90 29.17
C ARG A 108 -24.10 -12.05 28.07
N GLN A 109 -25.36 -11.66 28.22
CA GLN A 109 -26.04 -10.81 27.23
C GLN A 109 -25.42 -9.41 27.18
N GLN A 110 -25.06 -8.81 28.32
CA GLN A 110 -24.34 -7.54 28.39
C GLN A 110 -22.93 -7.65 27.78
N ALA A 111 -22.21 -8.73 28.05
CA ALA A 111 -20.89 -8.98 27.48
C ALA A 111 -20.95 -9.10 25.94
N LEU A 112 -21.92 -9.86 25.41
CA LEU A 112 -22.15 -9.99 23.96
C LEU A 112 -22.56 -8.65 23.32
N ALA A 113 -23.36 -7.84 24.01
CA ALA A 113 -23.73 -6.50 23.52
C ALA A 113 -22.50 -5.58 23.47
N ARG A 114 -21.68 -5.56 24.52
CA ARG A 114 -20.41 -4.82 24.55
C ARG A 114 -19.46 -5.26 23.44
N GLU A 115 -19.32 -6.56 23.22
CA GLU A 115 -18.46 -7.11 22.16
C GLU A 115 -18.94 -6.67 20.76
N LYS A 116 -20.26 -6.68 20.51
CA LYS A 116 -20.83 -6.17 19.25
C LYS A 116 -20.55 -4.69 19.04
N ILE A 117 -20.62 -3.88 20.12
CA ILE A 117 -20.31 -2.46 20.07
C ILE A 117 -18.82 -2.26 19.74
N LEU A 118 -17.91 -2.99 20.41
CA LEU A 118 -16.47 -2.92 20.13
C LEU A 118 -16.15 -3.28 18.68
N LYS A 119 -16.75 -4.33 18.14
CA LYS A 119 -16.60 -4.73 16.73
C LYS A 119 -17.11 -3.64 15.78
N ALA A 120 -18.20 -2.96 16.12
CA ALA A 120 -18.73 -1.87 15.32
C ALA A 120 -17.80 -0.64 15.33
N ILE A 121 -17.24 -0.30 16.51
CA ILE A 121 -16.23 0.75 16.68
C ILE A 121 -15.01 0.43 15.82
N GLU A 122 -14.44 -0.76 15.94
CA GLU A 122 -13.28 -1.20 15.18
C GLU A 122 -13.53 -1.12 13.66
N LYS A 123 -14.69 -1.60 13.21
CA LYS A 123 -15.09 -1.53 11.79
C LYS A 123 -15.17 -0.07 11.30
N LYS A 124 -15.69 0.85 12.11
CA LYS A 124 -15.75 2.28 11.76
C LYS A 124 -14.34 2.88 11.69
N THR A 125 -13.49 2.61 12.67
CA THR A 125 -12.09 3.08 12.68
C THR A 125 -11.33 2.59 11.45
N LEU A 126 -11.46 1.30 11.10
CA LEU A 126 -10.85 0.73 9.90
C LEU A 126 -11.38 1.37 8.62
N LYS A 127 -12.69 1.67 8.54
CA LYS A 127 -13.27 2.38 7.39
C LYS A 127 -12.68 3.78 7.25
N ASN A 128 -12.58 4.52 8.34
CA ASN A 128 -12.06 5.89 8.35
C ASN A 128 -10.57 5.95 7.96
N MET A 129 -9.80 4.89 8.20
CA MET A 129 -8.40 4.81 7.80
C MET A 129 -8.19 4.51 6.31
N LYS A 130 -9.18 3.96 5.59
CA LYS A 130 -9.01 3.55 4.19
C LYS A 130 -8.61 4.73 3.27
N PRO A 131 -7.89 4.45 2.16
CA PRO A 131 -7.68 5.44 1.11
C PRO A 131 -9.00 6.11 0.70
N SER A 132 -8.94 7.39 0.33
CA SER A 132 -10.08 8.27 0.02
C SER A 132 -10.99 8.65 1.19
N GLU A 133 -11.14 7.83 2.23
CA GLU A 133 -11.89 8.21 3.44
C GLU A 133 -11.01 8.98 4.43
N CYS A 134 -9.76 8.55 4.61
CA CYS A 134 -8.82 9.15 5.56
C CYS A 134 -8.52 10.63 5.30
N ILE A 135 -8.59 11.08 4.04
CA ILE A 135 -8.29 12.47 3.66
C ILE A 135 -9.32 13.46 4.20
N LYS A 136 -10.57 13.03 4.45
CA LYS A 136 -11.65 13.89 4.97
C LYS A 136 -11.38 14.41 6.39
N PHE A 137 -10.48 13.73 7.10
CA PHE A 137 -10.05 14.09 8.44
C PHE A 137 -8.82 15.01 8.45
N MET A 138 -8.25 15.30 7.28
CA MET A 138 -7.07 16.16 7.15
C MET A 138 -7.45 17.63 7.05
N GLU A 139 -6.62 18.47 7.65
CA GLU A 139 -6.64 19.91 7.48
C GLU A 139 -5.24 20.41 7.12
N VAL A 140 -5.16 21.21 6.06
CA VAL A 140 -3.91 21.84 5.59
C VAL A 140 -3.81 23.24 6.18
N TYR A 141 -2.69 23.57 6.82
CA TYR A 141 -2.43 24.88 7.38
C TYR A 141 -1.44 25.61 6.50
N LEU A 142 -1.88 26.71 5.90
CA LEU A 142 -1.12 27.56 5.00
C LEU A 142 -0.66 28.81 5.75
N ASP A 143 0.64 29.10 5.73
CA ASP A 143 1.14 30.37 6.26
C ASP A 143 0.69 31.56 5.39
N ARG A 144 0.37 32.67 6.05
CA ARG A 144 -0.06 33.91 5.37
C ARG A 144 0.99 34.48 4.40
N GLY A 145 2.28 34.23 4.63
CA GLY A 145 3.35 34.76 3.81
C GLY A 145 3.48 34.14 2.41
N ILE A 146 2.81 33.01 2.15
CA ILE A 146 2.95 32.24 0.90
C ILE A 146 2.68 33.10 -0.35
N ASP A 147 1.70 34.02 -0.30
CA ASP A 147 1.33 34.92 -1.41
C ASP A 147 2.52 35.72 -1.96
N SER A 148 3.54 35.98 -1.12
CA SER A 148 4.73 36.72 -1.51
C SER A 148 5.66 35.93 -2.44
N ILE A 149 5.46 34.61 -2.56
CA ILE A 149 6.34 33.70 -3.30
C ILE A 149 5.58 32.88 -4.35
N ALA A 150 4.39 32.39 -4.01
CA ALA A 150 3.55 31.56 -4.87
C ALA A 150 2.09 32.00 -4.75
N SER A 151 1.26 31.70 -5.74
CA SER A 151 -0.18 31.99 -5.62
C SER A 151 -0.82 31.02 -4.63
N ARG A 152 -1.16 31.53 -3.44
CA ARG A 152 -1.95 30.76 -2.46
C ARG A 152 -3.34 30.49 -3.01
N GLU A 153 -3.91 31.37 -3.82
CA GLU A 153 -5.23 31.20 -4.42
C GLU A 153 -5.31 29.94 -5.29
N GLU A 154 -4.26 29.63 -6.05
CA GLU A 154 -4.17 28.39 -6.82
C GLU A 154 -4.09 27.16 -5.91
N ILE A 155 -3.33 27.24 -4.81
CA ILE A 155 -3.23 26.17 -3.80
C ILE A 155 -4.59 25.95 -3.15
N GLU A 156 -5.26 27.02 -2.71
CA GLU A 156 -6.59 26.98 -2.10
C GLU A 156 -7.62 26.38 -3.06
N SER A 157 -7.62 26.82 -4.33
CA SER A 157 -8.52 26.27 -5.34
C SER A 157 -8.29 24.78 -5.57
N ALA A 158 -7.04 24.33 -5.65
CA ALA A 158 -6.72 22.91 -5.81
C ALA A 158 -7.16 22.08 -4.60
N LEU A 159 -6.99 22.61 -3.38
CA LEU A 159 -7.44 21.95 -2.14
C LEU A 159 -8.97 21.88 -2.07
N GLN A 160 -9.68 22.95 -2.45
CA GLN A 160 -11.15 22.98 -2.52
C GLN A 160 -11.68 21.98 -3.54
N ASN A 161 -11.10 21.93 -4.73
CA ASN A 161 -11.49 20.99 -5.78
C ASN A 161 -11.26 19.52 -5.38
N ALA A 162 -10.37 19.27 -4.42
CA ALA A 162 -10.10 17.96 -3.85
C ALA A 162 -10.91 17.66 -2.57
N ASP A 163 -11.86 18.53 -2.19
CA ASP A 163 -12.63 18.46 -0.94
C ASP A 163 -11.75 18.40 0.32
N ILE A 164 -10.57 19.03 0.28
CA ILE A 164 -9.62 19.08 1.39
C ILE A 164 -9.83 20.37 2.18
N LYS A 165 -10.01 20.24 3.50
CA LYS A 165 -10.12 21.38 4.40
C LYS A 165 -8.76 22.08 4.55
N PHE A 166 -8.77 23.39 4.59
CA PHE A 166 -7.57 24.17 4.83
C PHE A 166 -7.85 25.40 5.69
N ASN A 167 -6.81 25.92 6.33
CA ASN A 167 -6.84 27.12 7.15
C ASN A 167 -5.63 28.01 6.83
N VAL A 168 -5.82 29.33 6.86
CA VAL A 168 -4.75 30.30 6.67
C VAL A 168 -4.38 30.92 8.01
N THR A 169 -3.16 30.69 8.48
CA THR A 169 -2.70 31.12 9.81
C THR A 169 -1.31 31.74 9.75
N THR A 170 -0.86 32.33 10.86
CA THR A 170 0.53 32.76 11.02
C THR A 170 1.28 31.63 11.68
N GLU A 171 2.10 30.92 10.90
CA GLU A 171 2.85 29.76 11.38
C GLU A 171 4.19 30.17 12.00
N LYS A 172 4.81 29.25 12.77
CA LYS A 172 6.11 29.50 13.40
C LYS A 172 7.22 29.71 12.37
N ILE A 173 7.09 29.05 11.21
CA ILE A 173 8.02 29.18 10.09
C ILE A 173 7.28 29.94 8.98
N PRO A 174 7.79 31.11 8.57
CA PRO A 174 7.19 31.85 7.47
C PRO A 174 7.18 31.03 6.18
N ASN A 175 6.14 31.20 5.37
CA ASN A 175 5.93 30.51 4.09
C ASN A 175 5.96 28.98 4.23
N SER A 176 5.42 28.47 5.34
CA SER A 176 5.33 27.03 5.59
C SER A 176 3.92 26.49 5.40
N ILE A 177 3.85 25.20 5.10
CA ILE A 177 2.62 24.43 5.03
C ILE A 177 2.77 23.24 5.96
N THR A 178 1.77 23.03 6.82
CA THR A 178 1.72 21.90 7.76
C THR A 178 0.36 21.21 7.70
N TRP A 179 0.26 20.03 8.30
CA TRP A 179 -0.97 19.24 8.32
C TRP A 179 -1.39 18.91 9.74
N ARG A 180 -2.70 18.86 9.94
CA ARG A 180 -3.33 18.33 11.15
C ARG A 180 -4.37 17.31 10.76
N ARG A 181 -4.58 16.34 11.66
CA ARG A 181 -5.61 15.32 11.52
C ARG A 181 -6.60 15.44 12.66
N ASN A 182 -7.87 15.53 12.31
CA ASN A 182 -8.97 15.39 13.25
C ASN A 182 -9.17 13.90 13.55
N VAL A 183 -8.80 13.48 14.75
CA VAL A 183 -8.92 12.10 15.19
C VAL A 183 -10.23 11.95 15.96
N GLU A 184 -11.09 11.05 15.50
CA GLU A 184 -12.31 10.65 16.19
C GLU A 184 -12.14 9.24 16.74
N GLU A 185 -12.13 9.11 18.06
CA GLU A 185 -12.00 7.84 18.77
C GLU A 185 -13.31 7.49 19.46
N ASP A 186 -13.97 6.44 18.99
CA ASP A 186 -15.17 5.93 19.64
C ASP A 186 -14.78 4.92 20.74
N TYR A 187 -15.43 4.99 21.89
CA TYR A 187 -15.24 4.08 23.03
C TYR A 187 -16.56 3.80 23.75
N ILE A 188 -16.57 2.82 24.66
CA ILE A 188 -17.75 2.47 25.45
C ILE A 188 -17.72 3.26 26.76
N GLY A 189 -18.75 4.08 27.01
CA GLY A 189 -18.95 4.83 28.24
C GLY A 189 -19.38 3.97 29.43
N GLU A 190 -19.45 4.56 30.61
CA GLU A 190 -19.87 3.88 31.85
C GLU A 190 -21.32 3.36 31.79
N ASP A 191 -22.14 4.01 30.97
CA ASP A 191 -23.54 3.69 30.67
C ASP A 191 -23.72 2.58 29.61
N ASN A 192 -22.63 2.03 29.07
CA ASN A 192 -22.60 1.14 27.90
C ASN A 192 -23.04 1.78 26.59
N GLU A 193 -23.03 3.10 26.50
CA GLU A 193 -23.28 3.82 25.25
C GLU A 193 -21.97 4.12 24.53
N VAL A 194 -22.07 4.37 23.21
CA VAL A 194 -20.90 4.73 22.41
C VAL A 194 -20.64 6.23 22.60
N CYS A 195 -19.46 6.56 23.11
CA CYS A 195 -18.98 7.92 23.22
C CYS A 195 -17.90 8.18 22.17
N THR A 196 -17.83 9.41 21.63
CA THR A 196 -16.78 9.82 20.69
C THR A 196 -15.90 10.89 21.31
N ARG A 197 -14.60 10.63 21.41
CA ARG A 197 -13.59 11.63 21.76
C ARG A 197 -13.01 12.23 20.48
N ARG A 198 -12.98 13.55 20.40
CA ARG A 198 -12.31 14.29 19.31
C ARG A 198 -11.01 14.88 19.80
N SER A 199 -9.94 14.66 19.04
CA SER A 199 -8.63 15.27 19.28
C SER A 199 -8.02 15.73 17.96
N ILE A 200 -7.06 16.64 18.06
CA ILE A 200 -6.28 17.11 16.91
C ILE A 200 -4.89 16.53 17.04
N GLN A 201 -4.47 15.77 16.04
CA GLN A 201 -3.13 15.25 15.91
C GLN A 201 -2.34 16.12 14.93
N MET A 202 -1.15 16.57 15.34
CA MET A 202 -0.21 17.23 14.44
C MET A 202 0.50 16.16 13.60
N GLU A 203 0.52 16.33 12.28
CA GLU A 203 1.33 15.49 11.42
C GLU A 203 2.76 16.05 11.36
N GLU A 204 3.75 15.20 11.56
CA GLU A 204 5.17 15.57 11.62
C GLU A 204 5.77 15.76 10.21
N TYR A 205 5.08 16.52 9.37
CA TYR A 205 5.51 16.87 8.01
C TYR A 205 5.31 18.38 7.79
N ALA A 206 6.30 19.02 7.19
CA ALA A 206 6.25 20.43 6.86
C ALA A 206 6.87 20.70 5.50
N ILE A 207 6.25 21.59 4.73
CA ILE A 207 6.85 22.19 3.54
C ILE A 207 7.26 23.62 3.90
N VAL A 208 8.42 24.06 3.45
CA VAL A 208 8.86 25.46 3.54
C VAL A 208 9.17 25.96 2.15
N ILE A 209 8.60 27.09 1.78
CA ILE A 209 8.69 27.62 0.42
C ILE A 209 9.64 28.82 0.40
N TRP A 210 10.64 28.75 -0.48
CA TRP A 210 11.57 29.84 -0.76
C TRP A 210 11.36 30.37 -2.17
N SER A 211 11.50 31.68 -2.33
CA SER A 211 11.63 32.29 -3.65
C SER A 211 13.02 32.05 -4.22
N ASN A 212 13.14 32.14 -5.55
CA ASN A 212 14.43 32.17 -6.22
C ASN A 212 15.39 33.23 -5.63
N TYR A 213 14.89 34.44 -5.32
CA TYR A 213 15.67 35.51 -4.70
C TYR A 213 16.33 35.06 -3.40
N LYS A 214 15.54 34.45 -2.51
CA LYS A 214 16.03 33.99 -1.19
C LYS A 214 17.06 32.88 -1.36
N ALA A 215 16.78 31.90 -2.22
CA ALA A 215 17.71 30.82 -2.50
C ALA A 215 19.05 31.33 -3.07
N ILE A 216 18.99 32.20 -4.10
CA ILE A 216 20.19 32.74 -4.76
C ILE A 216 21.04 33.53 -3.78
N LYS A 217 20.42 34.36 -2.94
CA LYS A 217 21.12 35.14 -1.92
C LYS A 217 21.88 34.22 -0.96
N HIS A 218 21.21 33.22 -0.40
CA HIS A 218 21.82 32.30 0.55
C HIS A 218 22.93 31.41 -0.06
N VAL A 219 22.78 31.00 -1.32
CA VAL A 219 23.84 30.27 -2.04
C VAL A 219 25.06 31.17 -2.24
N ALA A 220 24.85 32.42 -2.68
CA ALA A 220 25.95 33.35 -2.92
C ALA A 220 26.69 33.77 -1.63
N GLU A 221 25.97 33.89 -0.53
CA GLU A 221 26.54 34.23 0.79
C GLU A 221 27.11 33.02 1.54
N GLY A 222 26.92 31.80 1.04
CA GLY A 222 27.34 30.57 1.73
C GLY A 222 26.55 30.27 3.00
N THR A 223 25.34 30.84 3.15
CA THR A 223 24.50 30.71 4.35
C THR A 223 23.31 29.76 4.17
N PHE A 224 23.21 29.11 2.99
CA PHE A 224 22.10 28.23 2.62
C PHE A 224 21.84 27.11 3.63
N CYS A 225 22.86 26.30 3.93
CA CYS A 225 22.73 25.17 4.84
C CYS A 225 22.35 25.62 6.27
N THR A 226 22.98 26.69 6.77
CA THR A 226 22.67 27.28 8.07
C THR A 226 21.22 27.75 8.15
N SER A 227 20.74 28.49 7.15
CA SER A 227 19.37 29.01 7.14
C SER A 227 18.31 27.90 7.07
N VAL A 228 18.58 26.81 6.34
CA VAL A 228 17.69 25.64 6.33
C VAL A 228 17.75 24.91 7.67
N SER A 229 18.93 24.80 8.28
CA SER A 229 19.12 24.20 9.60
C SER A 229 18.38 24.98 10.70
N ASP A 230 18.39 26.31 10.63
CA ASP A 230 17.64 27.18 11.55
C ASP A 230 16.13 26.95 11.43
N CYS A 231 15.60 26.85 10.21
CA CYS A 231 14.20 26.47 9.99
C CYS A 231 13.90 25.09 10.57
N LYS A 232 14.77 24.10 10.34
CA LYS A 232 14.61 22.73 10.86
C LYS A 232 14.66 22.71 12.39
N ALA A 233 15.49 23.53 13.02
CA ALA A 233 15.62 23.62 14.47
C ALA A 233 14.34 24.14 15.16
N LEU A 234 13.50 24.90 14.44
CA LEU A 234 12.18 25.32 14.93
C LEU A 234 11.15 24.17 14.96
N ILE A 235 11.38 23.11 14.17
CA ILE A 235 10.49 21.95 14.02
C ILE A 235 11.30 20.63 14.02
N PRO A 236 12.04 20.32 15.11
CA PRO A 236 13.02 19.23 15.10
C PRO A 236 12.43 17.85 14.79
N ASN A 237 11.18 17.62 15.19
CA ASN A 237 10.48 16.34 15.00
C ASN A 237 9.83 16.20 13.61
N TYR A 238 9.76 17.27 12.82
CA TYR A 238 9.04 17.26 11.54
C TYR A 238 9.95 16.84 10.40
N ASN A 239 9.45 16.02 9.48
CA ASN A 239 10.06 15.82 8.17
C ASN A 239 9.83 17.07 7.32
N MET A 240 10.90 17.85 7.14
CA MET A 240 10.86 19.12 6.42
C MET A 240 11.22 18.87 4.95
N THR A 241 10.42 19.45 4.04
CA THR A 241 10.73 19.56 2.62
C THR A 241 10.89 21.03 2.23
N LEU A 242 12.03 21.39 1.66
CA LEU A 242 12.27 22.72 1.08
C LEU A 242 11.77 22.75 -0.37
N ILE A 243 10.90 23.69 -0.70
CA ILE A 243 10.51 23.98 -2.08
C ILE A 243 11.12 25.32 -2.48
N ILE A 244 11.76 25.37 -3.65
CA ILE A 244 12.27 26.62 -4.21
C ILE A 244 11.53 26.91 -5.51
N CYS A 245 10.86 28.06 -5.56
CA CYS A 245 10.05 28.46 -6.70
C CYS A 245 10.84 29.32 -7.70
N GLY A 246 10.74 28.99 -8.99
CA GLY A 246 11.18 29.84 -10.11
C GLY A 246 12.69 29.85 -10.37
N MET A 247 13.39 28.72 -10.16
CA MET A 247 14.85 28.65 -10.35
C MET A 247 15.23 28.44 -11.82
N GLU A 248 14.43 27.74 -12.60
CA GLU A 248 14.67 27.52 -14.04
C GLU A 248 14.61 28.83 -14.81
N GLU A 249 13.68 29.72 -14.45
CA GLU A 249 13.59 31.07 -15.06
C GLU A 249 14.90 31.85 -14.90
N TYR A 250 15.50 31.78 -13.70
CA TYR A 250 16.78 32.42 -13.41
C TYR A 250 17.92 31.81 -14.24
N PHE A 251 18.05 30.48 -14.28
CA PHE A 251 19.13 29.82 -15.03
C PHE A 251 18.98 30.01 -16.54
N THR A 252 17.75 29.99 -17.05
CA THR A 252 17.44 30.26 -18.45
C THR A 252 17.81 31.70 -18.83
N TYR A 253 17.48 32.67 -17.97
CA TYR A 253 17.87 34.07 -18.15
C TYR A 253 19.40 34.23 -18.22
N ARG A 254 20.13 33.61 -17.29
CA ARG A 254 21.60 33.67 -17.27
C ARG A 254 22.26 32.99 -18.47
N LYS A 255 21.67 31.92 -18.99
CA LYS A 255 22.16 31.25 -20.21
C LYS A 255 22.03 32.15 -21.44
N LYS A 256 20.89 32.85 -21.59
CA LYS A 256 20.67 33.82 -22.68
C LYS A 256 21.67 34.97 -22.63
N GLN A 257 21.90 35.55 -21.45
CA GLN A 257 22.87 36.65 -21.26
C GLN A 257 24.31 36.25 -21.64
N LYS A 258 24.71 34.98 -21.46
CA LYS A 258 26.02 34.49 -21.90
C LYS A 258 26.11 34.33 -23.43
N SER A 259 25.01 33.95 -24.09
CA SER A 259 24.96 33.81 -25.55
C SER A 259 25.05 35.15 -26.27
N ASP A 260 24.38 36.19 -25.75
CA ASP A 260 24.35 37.53 -26.35
C ASP A 260 25.68 38.30 -26.21
N ARG A 261 26.55 37.88 -25.28
CA ARG A 261 27.89 38.46 -25.09
C ARG A 261 28.95 37.87 -26.03
N ASN A 262 28.61 36.90 -26.88
CA ASN A 262 29.54 36.41 -27.90
C ASN A 262 29.65 37.44 -29.04
N PRO A 263 30.85 37.94 -29.37
CA PRO A 263 31.05 39.09 -30.28
C PRO A 263 30.76 38.80 -31.77
N GLY A 264 30.16 37.66 -32.12
CA GLY A 264 29.92 37.21 -33.50
C GLY A 264 28.46 37.27 -33.97
N SER A 265 27.48 37.51 -33.09
CA SER A 265 26.06 37.58 -33.47
C SER A 265 25.65 39.04 -33.71
N LYS A 266 25.24 39.34 -34.95
CA LYS A 266 24.70 40.63 -35.36
C LYS A 266 23.69 41.16 -34.35
N GLU A 267 23.90 42.41 -33.92
CA GLU A 267 23.01 43.18 -33.06
C GLU A 267 21.56 43.17 -33.58
N SER A 268 20.74 42.25 -33.07
CA SER A 268 19.30 42.47 -33.04
C SER A 268 18.96 43.01 -31.66
N ARG A 269 18.76 44.34 -31.58
CA ARG A 269 18.14 45.02 -30.44
C ARG A 269 16.70 44.52 -30.26
N TYR A 270 16.53 43.33 -29.71
CA TYR A 270 15.24 42.88 -29.19
C TYR A 270 15.10 43.37 -27.74
N ASN A 271 13.99 44.04 -27.47
CA ASN A 271 13.63 44.60 -26.17
C ASN A 271 13.63 43.53 -25.06
N SER A 272 14.75 43.37 -24.35
CA SER A 272 14.86 42.61 -23.09
C SER A 272 14.23 43.40 -21.93
N LYS A 273 12.93 43.71 -22.02
CA LYS A 273 12.17 44.36 -20.93
C LYS A 273 11.54 43.38 -19.95
N GLY A 274 11.50 42.08 -20.27
CA GLY A 274 10.76 41.08 -19.47
C GLY A 274 11.42 40.70 -18.14
N ASN A 275 12.75 40.60 -18.06
CA ASN A 275 13.42 39.91 -16.95
C ASN A 275 14.54 40.75 -16.27
N GLN A 276 14.41 42.08 -16.23
CA GLN A 276 15.36 42.95 -15.52
C GLN A 276 15.45 42.65 -14.01
N GLN A 277 14.47 41.92 -13.45
CA GLN A 277 14.45 41.54 -12.03
C GLN A 277 15.65 40.70 -11.58
N PHE A 278 16.29 39.97 -12.50
CA PHE A 278 17.43 39.12 -12.19
C PHE A 278 18.77 39.82 -12.34
N ASP A 279 18.82 41.04 -12.88
CA ASP A 279 20.08 41.77 -13.11
C ASP A 279 20.82 42.11 -11.82
N THR A 280 20.07 42.41 -10.75
CA THR A 280 20.60 42.78 -9.43
C THR A 280 21.00 41.58 -8.57
N LEU A 281 20.63 40.36 -8.98
CA LEU A 281 20.91 39.15 -8.22
C LEU A 281 22.36 38.68 -8.39
N PRO A 282 22.97 38.11 -7.35
CA PRO A 282 24.24 37.39 -7.48
C PRO A 282 24.19 36.32 -8.58
N ILE A 283 25.34 36.07 -9.19
CA ILE A 283 25.49 35.02 -10.20
C ILE A 283 25.87 33.73 -9.49
N ILE A 284 24.98 32.75 -9.55
CA ILE A 284 25.23 31.38 -9.07
C ILE A 284 25.09 30.40 -10.23
N SER A 285 25.85 29.30 -10.16
CA SER A 285 25.74 28.18 -11.10
C SER A 285 24.72 27.16 -10.59
N ARG A 286 24.16 26.37 -11.52
CA ARG A 286 23.32 25.22 -11.16
C ARG A 286 24.08 24.25 -10.25
N GLN A 287 25.36 24.00 -10.55
CA GLN A 287 26.22 23.15 -9.70
C GLN A 287 26.31 23.66 -8.26
N GLN A 288 26.44 24.97 -8.03
CA GLN A 288 26.47 25.53 -6.68
C GLN A 288 25.16 25.29 -5.94
N LEU A 289 24.01 25.49 -6.60
CA LEU A 289 22.72 25.17 -6.01
C LEU A 289 22.61 23.67 -5.67
N GLU A 290 22.92 22.78 -6.62
CA GLU A 290 22.85 21.33 -6.42
C GLU A 290 23.75 20.85 -5.27
N MET A 291 24.95 21.41 -5.12
CA MET A 291 25.81 21.12 -3.98
C MET A 291 25.16 21.51 -2.65
N CYS A 292 24.55 22.70 -2.57
CA CYS A 292 23.82 23.12 -1.37
C CYS A 292 22.59 22.26 -1.09
N LEU A 293 21.82 21.86 -2.11
CA LEU A 293 20.68 20.96 -1.96
C LEU A 293 21.10 19.57 -1.48
N THR A 294 22.21 19.06 -2.02
CA THR A 294 22.81 17.79 -1.58
C THR A 294 23.30 17.87 -0.14
N GLU A 295 23.94 18.99 0.24
CA GLU A 295 24.43 19.21 1.60
C GLU A 295 23.28 19.17 2.62
N ILE A 296 22.17 19.89 2.37
CA ILE A 296 21.03 19.88 3.31
C ILE A 296 20.34 18.51 3.38
N GLN A 297 20.34 17.74 2.29
CA GLN A 297 19.79 16.39 2.28
C GLN A 297 20.59 15.46 3.20
N ILE A 298 21.93 15.58 3.19
CA ILE A 298 22.82 14.72 3.98
C ILE A 298 22.89 15.20 5.45
N VAL A 299 23.14 16.49 5.66
CA VAL A 299 23.42 17.05 6.98
C VAL A 299 22.14 17.29 7.78
N VAL A 300 21.13 17.90 7.15
CA VAL A 300 19.88 18.35 7.80
C VAL A 300 18.75 17.32 7.65
N LYS A 301 18.91 16.31 6.78
CA LYS A 301 17.86 15.36 6.39
C LYS A 301 16.60 16.09 5.90
N CYS A 302 16.81 17.15 5.13
CA CYS A 302 15.76 17.95 4.51
C CYS A 302 15.63 17.55 3.05
N SER A 303 14.44 17.10 2.64
CA SER A 303 14.16 16.86 1.22
C SER A 303 14.05 18.20 0.50
N SER A 304 14.39 18.25 -0.79
CA SER A 304 14.21 19.48 -1.56
C SER A 304 13.60 19.23 -2.94
N ARG A 305 12.86 20.21 -3.45
CA ARG A 305 12.31 20.22 -4.81
C ARG A 305 12.34 21.62 -5.40
N LEU A 306 12.60 21.69 -6.70
CA LEU A 306 12.45 22.90 -7.50
C LEU A 306 11.10 22.85 -8.21
N ILE A 307 10.36 23.96 -8.18
CA ILE A 307 9.06 24.07 -8.85
C ILE A 307 9.03 25.40 -9.60
N GLU A 308 8.53 25.39 -10.82
CA GLU A 308 8.46 26.61 -11.64
C GLU A 308 7.05 27.20 -11.66
N ASN A 309 6.02 26.36 -11.64
CA ASN A 309 4.62 26.79 -11.75
C ASN A 309 3.87 26.65 -10.42
N SER A 310 3.08 27.67 -10.06
CA SER A 310 2.13 27.64 -8.94
C SER A 310 1.15 26.46 -9.02
N HIS A 311 0.73 26.07 -10.23
CA HIS A 311 -0.15 24.93 -10.43
C HIS A 311 0.50 23.60 -10.00
N ASP A 312 1.77 23.39 -10.37
CA ASP A 312 2.51 22.18 -9.99
C ASP A 312 2.74 22.11 -8.48
N LEU A 313 2.97 23.27 -7.85
CA LEU A 313 3.03 23.38 -6.39
C LEU A 313 1.69 22.99 -5.75
N ALA A 314 0.57 23.50 -6.26
CA ALA A 314 -0.76 23.17 -5.77
C ALA A 314 -1.06 21.67 -5.89
N LEU A 315 -0.76 21.06 -7.04
CA LEU A 315 -0.89 19.61 -7.26
C LEU A 315 0.00 18.81 -6.31
N MET A 316 1.24 19.25 -6.09
CA MET A 316 2.16 18.61 -5.15
C MET A 316 1.58 18.63 -3.73
N ILE A 317 1.03 19.76 -3.27
CA ILE A 317 0.44 19.86 -1.93
C ILE A 317 -0.75 18.90 -1.79
N CYS A 318 -1.60 18.76 -2.82
CA CYS A 318 -2.66 17.75 -2.82
C CYS A 318 -2.11 16.32 -2.73
N GLN A 319 -1.05 16.00 -3.49
CA GLN A 319 -0.38 14.70 -3.44
C GLN A 319 0.25 14.41 -2.08
N TYR A 320 0.90 15.40 -1.45
CA TYR A 320 1.44 15.30 -0.10
C TYR A 320 0.33 15.05 0.91
N THR A 321 -0.77 15.81 0.83
CA THR A 321 -1.91 15.66 1.74
C THR A 321 -2.50 14.26 1.66
N LYS A 322 -2.71 13.73 0.44
CA LYS A 322 -3.16 12.35 0.23
C LYS A 322 -2.16 11.32 0.76
N SER A 323 -0.88 11.55 0.53
CA SER A 323 0.16 10.61 0.97
C SER A 323 0.24 10.55 2.49
N ILE A 324 0.18 11.71 3.17
CA ILE A 324 0.16 11.85 4.63
C ILE A 324 -1.12 11.24 5.20
N SER A 325 -2.28 11.48 4.58
CA SER A 325 -3.55 10.92 5.05
C SER A 325 -3.53 9.39 5.10
N GLU A 326 -2.85 8.75 4.14
CA GLU A 326 -2.75 7.29 3.98
C GLU A 326 -1.64 6.62 4.83
N ILE A 327 -0.77 7.38 5.52
CA ILE A 327 0.34 6.80 6.30
C ILE A 327 -0.15 5.76 7.32
N PRO A 328 -1.15 6.05 8.19
CA PRO A 328 -1.59 5.08 9.19
C PRO A 328 -2.09 3.77 8.58
N TYR A 329 -2.82 3.87 7.46
CA TYR A 329 -3.30 2.71 6.72
C TYR A 329 -2.17 1.88 6.13
N LYS A 330 -1.16 2.53 5.53
CA LYS A 330 0.01 1.85 4.97
C LYS A 330 0.85 1.16 6.05
N LEU A 331 1.01 1.78 7.22
CA LEU A 331 1.69 1.19 8.37
C LEU A 331 0.91 -0.02 8.93
N GLN A 332 -0.41 0.09 9.08
CA GLN A 332 -1.24 -1.03 9.53
C GLN A 332 -1.23 -2.20 8.53
N LYS A 333 -1.36 -1.91 7.22
CA LYS A 333 -1.27 -2.91 6.15
C LYS A 333 0.07 -3.62 6.20
N ARG A 334 1.17 -2.87 6.35
CA ARG A 334 2.53 -3.40 6.51
C ARG A 334 2.64 -4.30 7.74
N GLY A 335 2.27 -3.82 8.94
CA GLY A 335 2.38 -4.61 10.17
C GLY A 335 1.55 -5.91 10.16
N ASN A 336 0.36 -5.89 9.56
CA ASN A 336 -0.47 -7.09 9.38
C ASN A 336 0.14 -8.12 8.40
N GLN A 337 1.04 -7.69 7.52
CA GLN A 337 1.62 -8.49 6.45
C GLN A 337 3.06 -8.95 6.76
N GLU A 338 3.88 -8.12 7.42
CA GLU A 338 5.25 -8.44 7.85
C GLU A 338 5.29 -9.65 8.81
N GLY A 339 4.20 -9.94 9.52
CA GLY A 339 4.10 -11.14 10.37
C GLY A 339 3.56 -12.40 9.67
N LYS A 340 3.12 -12.32 8.40
CA LYS A 340 2.45 -13.43 7.69
C LYS A 340 3.23 -13.98 6.51
N PHE A 341 3.98 -13.14 5.78
CA PHE A 341 4.75 -13.58 4.62
C PHE A 341 6.02 -12.72 4.44
N ASP A 342 7.18 -13.36 4.33
CA ASP A 342 8.47 -12.71 4.03
C ASP A 342 8.61 -12.28 2.55
N TRP A 343 7.65 -12.65 1.68
CA TRP A 343 7.79 -12.59 0.22
C TRP A 343 6.51 -12.12 -0.49
N TYR A 344 6.69 -11.32 -1.57
CA TYR A 344 5.84 -10.95 -2.74
C TYR A 344 4.29 -10.94 -2.70
N VAL A 345 3.62 -11.14 -1.56
CA VAL A 345 2.18 -10.84 -1.41
C VAL A 345 1.91 -9.32 -1.48
N MET A 346 2.98 -8.52 -1.59
CA MET A 346 2.97 -7.06 -1.75
C MET A 346 2.56 -6.58 -3.14
N GLY A 347 2.41 -7.47 -4.12
CA GLY A 347 1.77 -7.10 -5.39
C GLY A 347 0.31 -6.75 -5.13
N ASP A 348 -0.03 -5.45 -5.21
CA ASP A 348 -1.43 -5.08 -5.49
C ASP A 348 -1.91 -5.94 -6.66
N ASN A 349 -3.21 -6.25 -6.73
CA ASN A 349 -3.85 -6.98 -7.84
C ASN A 349 -3.67 -6.32 -9.24
N LYS A 350 -2.80 -5.30 -9.36
CA LYS A 350 -2.45 -4.52 -10.55
C LYS A 350 -2.05 -5.32 -11.77
N ASN A 351 -1.70 -6.60 -11.62
CA ASN A 351 -1.36 -7.47 -12.75
C ASN A 351 -2.15 -8.79 -12.77
N THR A 352 -3.29 -8.96 -12.10
CA THR A 352 -3.98 -10.27 -12.15
C THR A 352 -4.54 -10.59 -13.54
N VAL A 353 -4.49 -11.86 -13.96
CA VAL A 353 -5.17 -12.33 -15.17
C VAL A 353 -6.59 -12.74 -14.82
N ARG A 354 -7.58 -12.13 -15.48
CA ARG A 354 -8.98 -12.58 -15.40
C ARG A 354 -9.12 -13.89 -16.18
N VAL A 355 -9.71 -14.89 -15.55
CA VAL A 355 -10.04 -16.18 -16.15
C VAL A 355 -11.55 -16.38 -16.07
N ASP A 356 -12.18 -16.69 -17.19
CA ASP A 356 -13.62 -16.97 -17.23
C ASP A 356 -13.94 -18.45 -16.94
N LYS A 357 -15.23 -18.78 -16.89
CA LYS A 357 -15.70 -20.16 -16.62
C LYS A 357 -15.31 -21.15 -17.71
N ASP A 358 -15.08 -20.66 -18.93
CA ASP A 358 -14.73 -21.45 -20.10
C ASP A 358 -13.20 -21.65 -20.22
N GLY A 359 -12.41 -21.03 -19.34
CA GLY A 359 -10.96 -21.14 -19.27
C GLY A 359 -10.21 -20.15 -20.17
N ASN A 360 -10.88 -19.20 -20.79
CA ASN A 360 -10.22 -18.10 -21.49
C ASN A 360 -9.44 -17.27 -20.47
N GLY A 361 -8.17 -17.03 -20.78
CA GLY A 361 -7.21 -16.38 -19.87
C GLY A 361 -6.20 -17.34 -19.24
N LEU A 362 -6.44 -18.66 -19.22
CA LEU A 362 -5.50 -19.63 -18.64
C LEU A 362 -4.11 -19.61 -19.30
N LYS A 363 -4.05 -19.45 -20.63
CA LYS A 363 -2.77 -19.31 -21.35
C LYS A 363 -1.99 -18.07 -20.90
N ARG A 364 -2.68 -16.95 -20.76
CA ARG A 364 -2.10 -15.68 -20.28
C ARG A 364 -1.67 -15.79 -18.81
N LEU A 365 -2.47 -16.47 -17.99
CA LEU A 365 -2.12 -16.76 -16.60
C LEU A 365 -0.84 -17.60 -16.52
N TRP A 366 -0.74 -18.66 -17.32
CA TRP A 366 0.46 -19.49 -17.36
C TRP A 366 1.70 -18.70 -17.79
N GLN A 367 1.59 -17.90 -18.84
CA GLN A 367 2.67 -17.02 -19.28
C GLN A 367 3.08 -16.04 -18.17
N GLN A 368 2.11 -15.47 -17.45
CA GLN A 368 2.40 -14.55 -16.36
C GLN A 368 3.04 -15.24 -15.14
N GLN A 369 2.64 -16.47 -14.82
CA GLN A 369 3.28 -17.28 -13.78
C GLN A 369 4.76 -17.50 -14.12
N LEU A 370 5.07 -17.79 -15.38
CA LEU A 370 6.45 -17.87 -15.86
C LEU A 370 7.19 -16.53 -15.80
N CYS A 371 6.52 -15.39 -15.97
CA CYS A 371 7.15 -14.07 -15.81
C CYS A 371 7.48 -13.71 -14.34
N GLN A 372 7.01 -14.48 -13.34
CA GLN A 372 7.33 -14.19 -11.94
C GLN A 372 8.77 -14.56 -11.56
N PHE A 373 9.45 -15.36 -12.37
CA PHE A 373 10.83 -15.76 -12.10
C PHE A 373 11.82 -14.67 -12.49
N ASN A 374 12.84 -14.48 -11.66
CA ASN A 374 13.94 -13.57 -11.96
C ASN A 374 14.55 -13.88 -13.34
N LEU A 375 14.75 -12.85 -14.16
CA LEU A 375 15.25 -12.92 -15.54
C LEU A 375 14.30 -13.58 -16.56
N SER A 376 13.03 -13.81 -16.19
CA SER A 376 12.00 -14.25 -17.12
C SER A 376 11.32 -13.04 -17.78
N SER A 377 11.66 -12.76 -19.04
CA SER A 377 10.93 -11.77 -19.83
C SER A 377 9.66 -12.35 -20.44
N LEU A 378 8.77 -11.48 -20.95
CA LEU A 378 7.58 -11.91 -21.70
C LEU A 378 7.93 -12.80 -22.90
N GLU A 379 9.05 -12.53 -23.57
CA GLU A 379 9.54 -13.31 -24.70
C GLU A 379 10.02 -14.71 -24.27
N VAL A 380 10.65 -14.81 -23.09
CA VAL A 380 11.10 -16.10 -22.52
C VAL A 380 9.89 -16.94 -22.14
N SER A 381 8.92 -16.35 -21.45
CA SER A 381 7.70 -17.05 -21.08
C SER A 381 6.88 -17.48 -22.29
N GLU A 382 6.82 -16.65 -23.35
CA GLU A 382 6.18 -17.03 -24.61
C GLU A 382 6.88 -18.19 -25.31
N ALA A 383 8.22 -18.18 -25.34
CA ALA A 383 9.01 -19.26 -25.92
C ALA A 383 8.76 -20.59 -25.19
N ILE A 384 8.69 -20.57 -23.85
CA ILE A 384 8.33 -21.75 -23.05
C ILE A 384 6.87 -22.16 -23.32
N CYS A 385 5.93 -21.22 -23.30
CA CYS A 385 4.51 -21.49 -23.58
C CYS A 385 4.27 -22.06 -24.98
N THR A 386 5.15 -21.79 -25.95
CA THR A 386 5.06 -22.37 -27.29
C THR A 386 5.39 -23.86 -27.29
N VAL A 387 6.35 -24.29 -26.47
CA VAL A 387 6.75 -25.71 -26.34
C VAL A 387 5.89 -26.44 -25.30
N TYR A 388 5.56 -25.77 -24.20
CA TYR A 388 4.77 -26.27 -23.09
C TYR A 388 3.61 -25.31 -22.77
N PRO A 389 2.47 -25.40 -23.50
CA PRO A 389 1.32 -24.50 -23.34
C PRO A 389 0.60 -24.55 -21.99
N SER A 390 0.93 -25.52 -21.12
CA SER A 390 0.32 -25.63 -19.79
C SER A 390 1.31 -26.18 -18.75
N PRO A 391 1.12 -25.88 -17.45
CA PRO A 391 1.99 -26.37 -16.38
C PRO A 391 2.10 -27.89 -16.36
N ILE A 392 0.99 -28.61 -16.61
CA ILE A 392 0.97 -30.07 -16.57
C ILE A 392 1.84 -30.69 -17.67
N GLN A 393 1.94 -30.06 -18.84
CA GLN A 393 2.81 -30.56 -19.91
C GLN A 393 4.29 -30.41 -19.54
N LEU A 394 4.67 -29.28 -18.94
CA LEU A 394 6.03 -29.06 -18.44
C LEU A 394 6.37 -30.07 -17.33
N ILE A 395 5.46 -30.26 -16.36
CA ILE A 395 5.67 -31.23 -15.27
C ILE A 395 5.77 -32.67 -15.80
N LYS A 396 4.95 -33.06 -16.76
CA LYS A 396 5.04 -34.38 -17.41
C LYS A 396 6.38 -34.57 -18.11
N ALA A 397 6.89 -33.54 -18.79
CA ALA A 397 8.21 -33.59 -19.42
C ALA A 397 9.31 -33.83 -18.37
N TYR A 398 9.29 -33.08 -17.25
CA TYR A 398 10.27 -33.27 -16.17
C TYR A 398 10.21 -34.65 -15.52
N ARG A 399 9.02 -35.24 -15.37
CA ARG A 399 8.86 -36.61 -14.81
C ARG A 399 9.49 -37.70 -15.67
N ASN A 400 9.63 -37.45 -16.97
CA ASN A 400 10.19 -38.41 -17.91
C ASN A 400 11.70 -38.21 -18.13
N CYS A 401 12.31 -37.23 -17.45
CA CYS A 401 13.74 -36.91 -17.55
C CYS A 401 14.51 -37.34 -16.30
N THR A 402 15.78 -37.66 -16.47
CA THR A 402 16.73 -37.68 -15.35
C THR A 402 16.96 -36.26 -14.80
N PRO A 403 17.49 -36.09 -13.58
CA PRO A 403 17.72 -34.76 -13.02
C PRO A 403 18.61 -33.85 -13.88
N ASP A 404 19.67 -34.39 -14.49
CA ASP A 404 20.56 -33.62 -15.37
C ASP A 404 19.86 -33.20 -16.67
N GLU A 405 19.10 -34.10 -17.29
CA GLU A 405 18.29 -33.78 -18.47
C GLU A 405 17.21 -32.74 -18.16
N GLY A 406 16.54 -32.87 -17.01
CA GLY A 406 15.50 -31.94 -16.55
C GLY A 406 16.04 -30.54 -16.30
N MET A 407 17.21 -30.41 -15.65
CA MET A 407 17.88 -29.12 -15.46
C MET A 407 18.26 -28.45 -16.78
N ASN A 408 18.49 -29.23 -17.83
CA ASN A 408 18.88 -28.75 -19.16
C ASN A 408 17.70 -28.64 -20.15
N LEU A 409 16.49 -29.07 -19.79
CA LEU A 409 15.36 -29.24 -20.70
C LEU A 409 14.97 -27.96 -21.47
N LEU A 410 15.00 -26.81 -20.80
CA LEU A 410 14.56 -25.54 -21.37
C LEU A 410 15.70 -24.72 -21.99
N LYS A 411 16.96 -25.10 -21.77
CA LYS A 411 18.12 -24.23 -22.04
C LYS A 411 18.25 -23.83 -23.50
N ASP A 412 17.86 -24.72 -24.42
CA ASP A 412 18.06 -24.58 -25.86
C ASP A 412 16.84 -24.02 -26.60
N ILE A 413 15.75 -23.73 -25.89
CA ILE A 413 14.56 -23.11 -26.48
C ILE A 413 14.93 -21.72 -27.01
N SER A 414 14.63 -21.49 -28.29
CA SER A 414 14.90 -20.22 -28.98
C SER A 414 13.86 -19.17 -28.61
N ILE A 415 14.33 -17.97 -28.25
CA ILE A 415 13.51 -16.80 -27.98
C ILE A 415 13.32 -16.04 -29.29
N ARG A 416 12.06 -15.88 -29.72
CA ARG A 416 11.74 -15.09 -30.92
C ARG A 416 11.65 -13.62 -30.54
N ARG A 417 12.59 -12.80 -31.01
CA ARG A 417 12.45 -11.34 -31.07
C ARG A 417 11.95 -10.93 -32.46
N ALA A 418 11.34 -9.76 -32.57
CA ALA A 418 10.76 -9.24 -33.82
C ALA A 418 11.65 -9.53 -35.05
N ALA A 419 10.99 -9.94 -36.14
CA ALA A 419 11.63 -10.47 -37.34
C ALA A 419 12.49 -9.40 -38.04
N GLY A 420 13.80 -9.64 -38.10
CA GLY A 420 14.77 -8.85 -38.86
C GLY A 420 15.96 -9.73 -39.30
N PRO A 421 16.62 -9.45 -40.43
CA PRO A 421 17.70 -10.32 -40.96
C PRO A 421 18.96 -10.42 -40.08
N LEU A 422 19.07 -9.59 -39.05
CA LEU A 422 20.27 -9.44 -38.19
C LEU A 422 20.02 -9.80 -36.72
N THR A 423 18.86 -10.36 -36.36
CA THR A 423 18.58 -10.69 -34.95
C THR A 423 19.30 -11.97 -34.54
N ALA A 424 20.24 -11.85 -33.60
CA ALA A 424 20.88 -12.99 -32.95
C ALA A 424 19.82 -13.87 -32.26
N VAL A 425 19.85 -15.18 -32.52
CA VAL A 425 18.95 -16.16 -31.89
C VAL A 425 19.36 -16.34 -30.43
N ARG A 426 18.69 -15.62 -29.53
CA ARG A 426 18.87 -15.79 -28.08
C ARG A 426 18.18 -17.07 -27.63
N LYS A 427 18.83 -17.83 -26.75
CA LYS A 427 18.26 -19.00 -26.08
C LYS A 427 17.96 -18.67 -24.61
N ILE A 428 17.11 -19.46 -23.97
CA ILE A 428 16.77 -19.30 -22.54
C ILE A 428 18.01 -19.44 -21.64
N GLY A 429 18.88 -20.41 -21.94
CA GLY A 429 20.11 -20.64 -21.19
C GLY A 429 19.95 -21.59 -19.99
N PRO A 430 21.07 -22.19 -19.53
CA PRO A 430 21.05 -23.29 -18.56
C PRO A 430 20.63 -22.86 -17.14
N GLU A 431 21.00 -21.66 -16.70
CA GLU A 431 20.65 -21.14 -15.38
C GLU A 431 19.14 -21.06 -15.17
N PHE A 432 18.42 -20.50 -16.15
CA PHE A 432 16.97 -20.37 -16.06
C PHE A 432 16.29 -21.75 -16.12
N SER A 433 16.78 -22.64 -16.99
CA SER A 433 16.27 -24.02 -17.09
C SER A 433 16.40 -24.77 -15.76
N LYS A 434 17.55 -24.67 -15.08
CA LYS A 434 17.78 -25.27 -13.76
C LYS A 434 16.83 -24.72 -12.69
N LYS A 435 16.58 -23.40 -12.69
CA LYS A 435 15.62 -22.76 -11.77
C LYS A 435 14.20 -23.28 -11.99
N MET A 436 13.75 -23.40 -13.23
CA MET A 436 12.43 -23.93 -13.55
C MET A 436 12.30 -25.38 -13.10
N TYR A 437 13.30 -26.22 -13.40
CA TYR A 437 13.32 -27.60 -12.93
C TYR A 437 13.17 -27.66 -11.41
N MET A 438 14.03 -26.95 -10.67
CA MET A 438 13.99 -26.92 -9.20
C MET A 438 12.63 -26.50 -8.66
N MET A 439 12.01 -25.44 -9.22
CA MET A 439 10.70 -24.97 -8.77
C MET A 439 9.59 -26.01 -8.96
N PHE A 440 9.57 -26.71 -10.11
CA PHE A 440 8.49 -27.64 -10.44
C PHE A 440 8.71 -29.07 -9.92
N THR A 441 9.90 -29.40 -9.40
CA THR A 441 10.22 -30.75 -8.90
C THR A 441 10.61 -30.80 -7.42
N SER A 442 11.08 -29.70 -6.81
CA SER A 442 11.46 -29.69 -5.40
C SER A 442 10.24 -29.88 -4.49
N GLN A 443 10.43 -30.68 -3.43
CA GLN A 443 9.47 -30.80 -2.32
C GLN A 443 9.79 -29.85 -1.17
N ASN A 444 10.97 -29.21 -1.20
CA ASN A 444 11.39 -28.26 -0.19
C ASN A 444 10.92 -26.85 -0.59
N GLY A 445 9.94 -26.31 0.13
CA GLY A 445 9.40 -24.96 -0.07
C GLY A 445 10.39 -23.83 0.22
N ASN A 446 11.50 -24.13 0.91
CA ASN A 446 12.58 -23.17 1.21
C ASN A 446 13.78 -23.31 0.25
N ALA A 447 13.65 -24.10 -0.82
CA ALA A 447 14.73 -24.27 -1.79
C ALA A 447 14.96 -22.97 -2.56
N LEU A 448 16.22 -22.51 -2.59
CA LEU A 448 16.62 -21.31 -3.32
C LEU A 448 16.69 -21.58 -4.82
N LEU A 449 16.12 -20.67 -5.62
CA LEU A 449 16.14 -20.72 -7.08
C LEU A 449 17.34 -19.93 -7.62
N GLY A 450 18.54 -20.50 -7.53
CA GLY A 450 19.78 -19.91 -8.07
C GLY A 450 21.03 -20.45 -7.37
N THR A 451 22.20 -20.04 -7.84
CA THR A 451 23.45 -20.18 -7.09
C THR A 451 23.49 -19.17 -5.94
N GLU A 452 23.94 -19.61 -4.76
CA GLU A 452 24.30 -18.71 -3.67
C GLU A 452 25.33 -17.70 -4.19
N VAL A 453 25.08 -16.40 -3.95
CA VAL A 453 26.01 -15.30 -4.29
C VAL A 453 26.94 -15.06 -3.12
#